data_AF-A0A967ZBU3-F1
#
_entry.id   AF-A0A967ZBU3-F1
#
_cell.length_a   1.000
_cell.length_b   1.000
_cell.length_c   1.000
_cell.angle_alpha   90.00
_cell.angle_beta   90.00
_cell.angle_gamma   90.00
#
_symmetry.space_group_name_H-M   'P 1'
#
loop_
_entity.id
_entity.type
_entity.pdbx_description
1 polymer ?
#
loop_
_entity_poly.entity_id
_entity_poly.type
_entity_poly.pdbx_seq_one_letter_code
_entity_poly.pdbx_strand_id
1 'polypeptide(L)'
;MAQNEEARLSGIQTAQALTEAIVATPAATPVIGGAGFSICTAGEPACNAYGIPLPAEVANEVAQGHLSARVQRMTPPEKPPPRVLESSIDKFSAASFQVAATYDRTNEGLGSVQLVEGMIVLIPNF
;
A
#
# COMPACT_ATOMS: atom_id res chain seq x y z
N MET A 1 -1.01 27.05 18.70
CA MET A 1 -0.16 26.47 17.64
C MET A 1 0.15 24.97 17.84
N ALA A 2 -0.30 24.30 18.91
CA ALA A 2 -0.05 22.87 19.11
C ALA A 2 -1.01 21.95 18.31
N GLN A 3 -2.28 22.33 18.15
CA GLN A 3 -3.29 21.47 17.52
C GLN A 3 -3.03 21.12 16.06
N ASN A 4 -2.51 22.06 15.26
CA ASN A 4 -2.21 21.79 13.84
C ASN A 4 -1.03 20.83 13.69
N GLU A 5 -0.06 20.89 14.60
CA GLU A 5 1.09 19.99 14.60
C GLU A 5 0.67 18.59 15.04
N GLU A 6 -0.20 18.49 16.06
CA GLU A 6 -0.78 17.23 16.52
C GLU A 6 -1.63 16.55 15.45
N ALA A 7 -2.48 17.29 14.74
CA ALA A 7 -3.27 16.77 13.62
C ALA A 7 -2.38 16.27 12.47
N ARG A 8 -1.30 17.00 12.15
CA ARG A 8 -0.34 16.59 11.12
C ARG A 8 0.37 15.29 11.50
N LEU A 9 0.86 15.19 12.73
CA LEU A 9 1.55 13.99 13.22
C LEU A 9 0.61 12.79 13.27
N SER A 10 -0.64 12.98 13.73
CA SER A 10 -1.65 11.92 13.71
C SER A 10 -1.91 11.42 12.29
N GLY A 11 -2.12 12.32 11.31
CA GLY A 11 -2.37 11.92 9.93
C GLY A 11 -1.22 11.12 9.31
N ILE A 12 0.04 11.49 9.62
CA ILE A 12 1.22 10.73 9.20
C ILE A 12 1.24 9.33 9.84
N GLN A 13 1.02 9.24 11.15
CA GLN A 13 1.02 7.96 11.87
C GLN A 13 -0.09 7.04 11.37
N THR A 14 -1.27 7.57 11.06
CA THR A 14 -2.38 6.77 10.52
C THR A 14 -2.08 6.27 9.10
N ALA A 15 -1.50 7.10 8.23
CA ALA A 15 -1.08 6.67 6.90
C ALA A 15 0.04 5.62 6.94
N GLN A 16 0.97 5.74 7.89
CA GLN A 16 2.00 4.74 8.15
C GLN A 16 1.39 3.41 8.63
N ALA A 17 0.48 3.45 9.61
CA ALA A 17 -0.18 2.26 10.13
C ALA A 17 -0.95 1.49 9.04
N LEU A 18 -1.61 2.21 8.12
CA LEU A 18 -2.27 1.61 6.96
C LEU A 18 -1.26 0.93 6.01
N THR A 19 -0.11 1.57 5.77
CA THR A 19 0.93 1.04 4.89
C THR A 19 1.59 -0.21 5.50
N GLU A 20 1.89 -0.18 6.80
CA GLU A 20 2.43 -1.33 7.53
C GLU A 20 1.44 -2.51 7.54
N ALA A 21 0.15 -2.24 7.73
CA ALA A 21 -0.89 -3.28 7.66
C ALA A 21 -0.96 -3.95 6.28
N ILE A 22 -0.76 -3.18 5.21
CA ILE A 22 -0.71 -3.68 3.84
C ILE A 22 0.54 -4.55 3.63
N VAL A 23 1.72 -4.06 4.02
CA VAL A 23 2.98 -4.79 3.85
C VAL A 23 3.00 -6.09 4.68
N ALA A 24 2.36 -6.09 5.85
CA ALA A 24 2.23 -7.28 6.69
C ALA A 24 1.23 -8.32 6.15
N THR A 25 0.45 -7.99 5.12
CA THR A 25 -0.63 -8.84 4.61
C THR A 25 -0.31 -9.34 3.20
N PRO A 26 0.12 -10.60 3.02
CA PRO A 26 0.48 -11.14 1.70
C PRO A 26 -0.66 -11.09 0.66
N ALA A 27 -1.91 -11.16 1.11
CA ALA A 27 -3.09 -11.06 0.25
C ALA A 27 -3.29 -9.65 -0.34
N ALA A 28 -2.67 -8.62 0.22
CA ALA A 28 -2.69 -7.27 -0.32
C ALA A 28 -1.76 -7.08 -1.53
N THR A 29 -0.86 -8.04 -1.78
CA THR A 29 0.14 -7.96 -2.86
C THR A 29 0.04 -9.21 -3.75
N PRO A 30 -1.13 -9.48 -4.35
CA PRO A 30 -1.30 -10.65 -5.18
C PRO A 30 -0.40 -10.55 -6.41
N VAL A 31 0.30 -11.64 -6.72
CA VAL A 31 1.12 -11.79 -7.94
C VAL A 31 0.21 -12.19 -9.11
N ILE A 32 -0.96 -11.58 -9.21
CA ILE A 32 -1.99 -11.85 -10.21
C ILE A 32 -2.14 -10.58 -11.04
N GLY A 33 -2.21 -10.72 -12.37
CA GLY A 33 -2.24 -9.58 -13.29
C GLY A 33 -0.85 -9.01 -13.60
N GLY A 34 -0.70 -8.39 -14.77
CA GLY A 34 0.57 -7.82 -15.23
C GLY A 34 0.98 -6.54 -14.48
N ALA A 35 2.00 -5.86 -15.00
CA ALA A 35 2.34 -4.50 -14.56
C ALA A 35 1.11 -3.58 -14.72
N GLY A 36 0.87 -2.73 -13.74
CA GLY A 36 -0.29 -1.83 -13.69
C GLY A 36 -1.52 -2.41 -12.99
N PHE A 37 -1.53 -3.70 -12.61
CA PHE A 37 -2.60 -4.23 -11.79
C PHE A 37 -2.62 -3.54 -10.42
N SER A 38 -3.79 -3.04 -10.00
CA SER A 38 -3.98 -2.34 -8.74
C SER A 38 -5.06 -2.98 -7.88
N ILE A 39 -4.77 -3.14 -6.60
CA ILE A 39 -5.75 -3.48 -5.57
C ILE A 39 -5.87 -2.32 -4.59
N CYS A 40 -7.09 -1.95 -4.22
CA CYS A 40 -7.35 -0.76 -3.43
C CYS A 40 -8.35 -1.00 -2.31
N THR A 41 -8.40 -0.05 -1.39
CA THR A 41 -9.51 0.11 -0.45
C THR A 41 -10.81 0.47 -1.18
N ALA A 42 -11.95 0.19 -0.56
CA ALA A 42 -13.25 0.53 -1.12
C ALA A 42 -13.36 2.05 -1.38
N GLY A 43 -14.00 2.43 -2.48
CA GLY A 43 -14.26 3.83 -2.83
C GLY A 43 -13.15 4.53 -3.62
N GLU A 44 -11.99 3.89 -3.84
CA GLU A 44 -10.91 4.49 -4.61
C GLU A 44 -11.14 4.38 -6.14
N PRO A 45 -11.05 5.47 -6.91
CA PRO A 45 -11.31 5.43 -8.35
C PRO A 45 -10.19 4.74 -9.13
N ALA A 46 -10.56 4.14 -10.27
CA ALA A 46 -9.63 3.49 -11.21
C ALA A 46 -8.81 2.32 -10.62
N CYS A 47 -9.43 1.51 -9.77
CA CYS A 47 -8.83 0.29 -9.24
C CYS A 47 -9.28 -0.98 -9.99
N ASN A 48 -8.38 -1.96 -10.14
CA ASN A 48 -8.71 -3.25 -10.78
C ASN A 48 -9.44 -4.21 -9.83
N ALA A 49 -9.05 -4.22 -8.56
CA ALA A 49 -9.64 -5.07 -7.53
C ALA A 49 -9.81 -4.29 -6.22
N TYR A 50 -10.80 -4.69 -5.43
CA TYR A 50 -11.06 -4.12 -4.11
C TYR A 50 -11.01 -5.22 -3.06
N GLY A 51 -10.73 -4.85 -1.81
CA GLY A 51 -10.79 -5.78 -0.67
C GLY A 51 -9.42 -6.15 -0.12
N ILE A 52 -8.56 -5.14 0.09
CA ILE A 52 -7.37 -5.30 0.92
C ILE A 52 -7.83 -5.72 2.33
N PRO A 53 -7.36 -6.85 2.88
CA PRO A 53 -7.66 -7.22 4.26
C PRO A 53 -6.93 -6.24 5.18
N LEU A 54 -7.69 -5.53 6.01
CA LEU A 54 -7.16 -4.54 6.95
C LEU A 54 -7.59 -4.88 8.38
N PRO A 55 -6.79 -4.53 9.39
CA PRO A 55 -7.20 -4.54 10.80
C PRO A 55 -8.46 -3.68 11.00
N ALA A 56 -9.29 -4.04 11.98
CA ALA A 56 -10.59 -3.40 12.21
C ALA A 56 -10.47 -1.88 12.43
N GLU A 57 -9.42 -1.45 13.11
CA GLU A 57 -9.14 -0.04 13.44
C GLU A 57 -8.96 0.79 12.17
N VAL A 58 -8.17 0.28 11.22
CA VAL A 58 -7.88 0.97 9.95
C VAL A 58 -9.05 0.83 8.97
N ALA A 59 -9.71 -0.34 8.97
CA ALA A 59 -10.87 -0.60 8.12
C ALA A 59 -12.03 0.37 8.39
N ASN A 60 -12.23 0.76 9.66
CA ASN A 60 -13.26 1.73 10.04
C ASN A 60 -13.00 3.13 9.45
N GLU A 61 -11.76 3.61 9.52
CA GLU A 61 -11.38 4.91 8.95
C GLU A 61 -11.46 4.90 7.41
N VAL A 62 -11.16 3.76 6.78
CA VAL A 62 -11.38 3.57 5.35
C VAL A 62 -12.88 3.61 5.00
N ALA A 63 -13.73 2.96 5.79
CA ALA A 63 -15.18 2.97 5.58
C ALA A 63 -15.80 4.37 5.77
N GLN A 64 -15.20 5.21 6.62
CA GLN A 64 -15.57 6.61 6.81
C GLN A 64 -15.03 7.52 5.69
N GLY A 65 -14.17 7.01 4.80
CA GLY A 65 -13.57 7.79 3.72
C GLY A 65 -12.39 8.67 4.14
N HIS A 66 -11.87 8.48 5.36
CA HIS A 66 -10.72 9.23 5.88
C HIS A 66 -9.38 8.64 5.47
N LEU A 67 -9.40 7.37 5.07
CA LEU A 67 -8.24 6.63 4.60
C LEU A 67 -8.54 5.96 3.27
N SER A 68 -7.56 5.96 2.39
CA SER A 68 -7.55 5.14 1.19
C SER A 68 -6.16 4.58 0.96
N ALA A 69 -6.09 3.41 0.35
CA ALA A 69 -4.82 2.85 -0.09
C ALA A 69 -4.93 2.14 -1.42
N ARG A 70 -3.90 2.35 -2.24
CA ARG A 70 -3.67 1.71 -3.53
C ARG A 70 -2.37 0.95 -3.50
N VAL A 71 -2.45 -0.34 -3.80
CA VAL A 71 -1.29 -1.20 -4.05
C VAL A 71 -1.23 -1.47 -5.54
N GLN A 72 -0.25 -0.90 -6.21
CA GLN A 72 -0.05 -1.07 -7.65
C GLN A 72 1.19 -1.91 -7.94
N ARG A 73 1.04 -2.87 -8.83
CA ARG A 73 2.17 -3.64 -9.34
C ARG A 73 2.95 -2.82 -10.37
N MET A 74 4.23 -2.59 -10.11
CA MET A 74 5.09 -1.76 -10.96
C MET A 74 5.85 -2.56 -12.02
N THR A 75 6.09 -3.85 -11.79
CA THR A 75 6.86 -4.68 -12.72
C THR A 75 6.05 -5.85 -13.29
N PRO A 76 6.41 -6.31 -14.50
CA PRO A 76 5.91 -7.57 -15.03
C PRO A 76 6.36 -8.76 -14.15
N PRO A 77 5.72 -9.94 -14.31
CA PRO A 77 5.83 -11.05 -13.36
C PRO A 77 7.18 -11.72 -13.19
N GLU A 78 8.10 -11.56 -14.12
CA GLU A 78 9.34 -12.36 -14.18
C GLU A 78 10.58 -11.48 -14.28
N LYS A 79 10.68 -10.46 -13.41
CA LYS A 79 11.91 -9.67 -13.33
C LYS A 79 12.91 -10.36 -12.40
N PRO A 80 14.20 -10.51 -12.79
CA PRO A 80 15.21 -11.01 -11.87
C PRO A 80 15.35 -10.06 -10.66
N PRO A 81 15.56 -10.60 -9.45
CA PRO A 81 15.69 -9.79 -8.25
C PRO A 81 16.91 -8.85 -8.33
N PRO A 82 16.83 -7.65 -7.73
CA PRO A 82 17.99 -6.79 -7.57
C PRO A 82 19.15 -7.53 -6.90
N ARG A 83 20.37 -7.37 -7.45
CA ARG A 83 21.58 -8.08 -6.96
C ARG A 83 21.91 -7.80 -5.49
N VAL A 84 21.49 -6.64 -4.97
CA VAL A 84 21.65 -6.25 -3.56
C VAL A 84 20.91 -7.18 -2.59
N LEU A 85 19.86 -7.88 -3.04
CA LEU A 85 19.08 -8.77 -2.18
C LEU A 85 19.72 -10.15 -1.97
N GLU A 86 20.95 -10.37 -2.47
CA GLU A 86 21.74 -11.61 -2.35
C GLU A 86 20.94 -12.91 -2.58
N SER A 87 19.87 -12.83 -3.38
CA SER A 87 18.99 -13.95 -3.68
C SER A 87 19.53 -14.73 -4.88
N SER A 88 19.27 -16.03 -4.89
CA SER A 88 19.61 -16.87 -6.04
C SER A 88 18.75 -16.47 -7.24
N ILE A 89 19.39 -15.87 -8.26
CA ILE A 89 18.74 -15.42 -9.50
C ILE A 89 17.99 -16.57 -10.21
N ASP A 90 18.47 -17.81 -10.06
CA ASP A 90 17.84 -19.00 -10.63
C ASP A 90 16.58 -19.46 -9.86
N LYS A 91 16.50 -19.16 -8.55
CA LYS A 91 15.44 -19.68 -7.66
C LYS A 91 14.35 -18.67 -7.34
N PHE A 92 14.57 -17.40 -7.64
CA PHE A 92 13.62 -16.35 -7.30
C PHE A 92 13.42 -15.36 -8.45
N SER A 93 12.16 -15.00 -8.67
CA SER A 93 11.76 -13.79 -9.40
C SER A 93 11.35 -12.70 -8.40
N ALA A 94 11.29 -11.44 -8.85
CA ALA A 94 10.90 -10.31 -8.02
C ALA A 94 9.74 -9.54 -8.65
N ALA A 95 8.75 -9.21 -7.83
CA ALA A 95 7.69 -8.28 -8.15
C ALA A 95 7.84 -7.02 -7.29
N SER A 96 7.94 -5.86 -7.93
CA SER A 96 7.87 -4.58 -7.22
C SER A 96 6.45 -4.05 -7.19
N PHE A 97 6.07 -3.54 -6.04
CA PHE A 97 4.78 -2.91 -5.77
C PHE A 97 5.02 -1.49 -5.26
N GLN A 98 4.07 -0.61 -5.54
CA GLN A 98 3.96 0.70 -4.96
C GLN A 98 2.72 0.70 -4.08
N VAL A 99 2.89 1.01 -2.80
CA VAL A 99 1.81 1.20 -1.85
C VAL A 99 1.66 2.70 -1.64
N ALA A 100 0.50 3.25 -1.99
CA ALA A 100 0.16 4.63 -1.74
C ALA A 100 -0.98 4.65 -0.72
N ALA A 101 -0.72 5.15 0.49
CA ALA A 101 -1.72 5.37 1.52
C ALA A 101 -2.02 6.88 1.61
N THR A 102 -3.29 7.22 1.61
CA THR A 102 -3.75 8.61 1.68
C THR A 102 -4.66 8.74 2.89
N TYR A 103 -4.29 9.66 3.77
CA TYR A 103 -5.14 10.18 4.83
C TYR A 103 -5.73 11.51 4.35
N ASP A 104 -7.05 11.62 4.32
CA ASP A 104 -7.73 12.87 3.93
C ASP A 104 -8.86 13.17 4.90
N ARG A 105 -8.66 14.24 5.67
CA ARG A 105 -9.67 14.84 6.54
C ARG A 105 -9.79 16.33 6.30
N THR A 106 -9.63 16.75 5.05
CA THR A 106 -9.83 18.15 4.64
C THR A 106 -11.25 18.64 4.95
N ASN A 107 -12.26 17.77 4.87
CA ASN A 107 -13.65 18.08 5.23
C ASN A 107 -13.86 18.38 6.72
N GLU A 108 -12.94 17.93 7.58
CA GLU A 108 -12.94 18.23 9.03
C GLU A 108 -11.96 19.36 9.39
N GLY A 109 -11.28 19.95 8.41
CA GLY A 109 -10.26 20.98 8.62
C GLY A 109 -8.91 20.45 9.12
N LEU A 110 -8.68 19.14 9.08
CA LEU A 110 -7.47 18.47 9.61
C LEU A 110 -6.37 18.24 8.56
N GLY A 111 -6.68 18.50 7.28
CA GLY A 111 -5.73 18.42 6.15
C GLY A 111 -5.66 17.03 5.52
N SER A 112 -4.69 16.85 4.61
CA SER A 112 -4.42 15.57 3.95
C SER A 112 -2.93 15.25 3.92
N VAL A 113 -2.62 13.95 3.99
CA VAL A 113 -1.28 13.40 3.97
C VAL A 113 -1.27 12.20 3.04
N GLN A 114 -0.25 12.13 2.18
CA GLN A 114 -0.02 10.97 1.33
C GLN A 114 1.35 10.37 1.63
N LEU A 115 1.38 9.07 1.87
CA LEU A 115 2.58 8.27 2.01
C LEU A 115 2.68 7.31 0.84
N VAL A 116 3.86 7.22 0.22
CA VAL A 116 4.12 6.35 -0.91
C VAL A 116 5.36 5.52 -0.62
N GLU A 117 5.19 4.21 -0.56
CA GLU A 117 6.25 3.26 -0.29
C GLU A 117 6.44 2.26 -1.44
N GLY A 118 7.70 1.92 -1.71
CA GLY A 118 8.07 0.89 -2.67
C GLY A 118 8.38 -0.40 -1.94
N MET A 119 7.79 -1.51 -2.40
CA MET A 119 8.00 -2.83 -1.83
C MET A 119 8.44 -3.82 -2.90
N ILE A 120 9.32 -4.76 -2.54
CA ILE A 120 9.74 -5.87 -3.41
C ILE A 120 9.35 -7.18 -2.76
N VAL A 121 8.59 -8.01 -3.48
CA VAL A 121 8.24 -9.36 -3.08
C VAL A 121 9.07 -10.34 -3.90
N LEU A 122 9.78 -11.24 -3.21
CA LEU A 122 10.48 -12.36 -3.83
C LEU A 122 9.50 -13.52 -4.03
N ILE A 123 9.52 -14.09 -5.23
CA ILE A 123 8.63 -15.17 -5.67
C ILE A 123 9.51 -16.38 -5.99
N PRO A 124 9.33 -17.51 -5.31
CA PRO A 124 10.09 -18.72 -5.62
C PRO A 124 9.71 -19.28 -6.99
N ASN A 125 10.71 -19.63 -7.80
CA ASN A 125 10.55 -20.39 -9.03
C ASN A 125 10.67 -21.88 -8.66
N PHE A 126 9.55 -22.62 -8.66
CA PHE A 126 9.54 -24.07 -8.45
C PHE A 126 9.72 -24.82 -9.77
#